data_AF-A0A957A8G8-F1
#
_entry.id   AF-A0A957A8G8-F1
#
_cell.length_a   1.000
_cell.length_b   1.000
_cell.length_c   1.000
_cell.angle_alpha   90.00
_cell.angle_beta   90.00
_cell.angle_gamma   90.00
#
_symmetry.space_group_name_H-M   'P 1'
#
loop_
_entity.id
_entity.type
_entity.pdbx_description
1 polymer ?
#
loop_
_entity_poly.entity_id
_entity_poly.type
_entity_poly.pdbx_seq_one_letter_code
_entity_poly.pdbx_strand_id
1 'polypeptide(L)'
;MFQRTWRDTGLLALAIALGLAVYSLSQLLAHPLLLVLAAIVIASAIAPIAGFVERWVPRVVGVLVVYLAVALVLAGIGWLIIPALVEQAQQLVDQAPSLANQAERWVEDQGVPIEGNIGDQIRSALTEGAQTIILLAPSTFSAGLEILLVVAMAAYLTVSGPAMLEFVLTLFPPDRRDYARNTLSEVSQTMGGYVRGSIIDGAIIGTITWIGLMLLGVDFPIVL
;
A
#
# COMPACT_ATOMS: atom_id res chain seq x y z
N MET A 1 -13.43 3.85 58.02
CA MET A 1 -13.35 2.88 56.89
C MET A 1 -13.75 3.49 55.54
N PHE A 2 -14.60 4.53 55.49
CA PHE A 2 -15.12 5.13 54.24
C PHE A 2 -14.17 6.04 53.42
N GLN A 3 -13.00 6.45 53.92
CA GLN A 3 -12.10 7.35 53.16
C GLN A 3 -11.11 6.63 52.23
N ARG A 4 -10.98 5.29 52.35
CA ARG A 4 -10.04 4.51 51.54
C ARG A 4 -10.58 4.23 50.13
N THR A 5 -11.89 3.99 50.04
CA THR A 5 -12.58 3.70 48.77
C THR A 5 -12.58 4.87 47.77
N TRP A 6 -12.55 6.13 48.25
CA TRP A 6 -12.49 7.31 47.38
C TRP A 6 -11.12 7.48 46.70
N ARG A 7 -10.01 7.14 47.37
CA ARG A 7 -8.67 7.15 46.75
C ARG A 7 -8.50 6.02 45.74
N ASP A 8 -8.97 4.83 46.06
CA ASP A 8 -8.85 3.67 45.18
C ASP A 8 -9.72 3.83 43.91
N THR A 9 -10.92 4.43 44.05
CA THR A 9 -11.78 4.77 42.90
C THR A 9 -11.15 5.85 42.01
N GLY A 10 -10.49 6.85 42.61
CA GLY A 10 -9.76 7.89 41.86
C GLY A 10 -8.54 7.36 41.12
N LEU A 11 -7.81 6.41 41.72
CA LEU A 11 -6.68 5.75 41.07
C LEU A 11 -7.12 4.84 39.92
N LEU A 12 -8.23 4.11 40.08
CA LEU A 12 -8.80 3.30 39.00
C LEU A 12 -9.31 4.17 37.85
N ALA A 13 -10.00 5.28 38.14
CA ALA A 13 -10.44 6.22 37.12
C ALA A 13 -9.26 6.86 36.36
N LEU A 14 -8.19 7.23 37.07
CA LEU A 14 -6.97 7.75 36.46
C LEU A 14 -6.28 6.70 35.57
N ALA A 15 -6.17 5.46 36.03
CA ALA A 15 -5.57 4.38 35.26
C ALA A 15 -6.36 4.07 33.99
N ILE A 16 -7.69 4.08 34.06
CA ILE A 16 -8.57 3.91 32.89
C ILE A 16 -8.43 5.09 31.93
N ALA A 17 -8.42 6.33 32.43
CA ALA A 17 -8.23 7.52 31.62
C ALA A 17 -6.87 7.53 30.92
N LEU A 18 -5.80 7.12 31.62
CA LEU A 18 -4.45 7.03 31.06
C LEU A 18 -4.35 5.88 30.04
N GLY A 19 -5.01 4.75 30.29
CA GLY A 19 -5.13 3.66 29.32
C GLY A 19 -5.85 4.08 28.04
N LEU A 20 -6.98 4.78 28.16
CA LEU A 20 -7.71 5.34 27.02
C LEU A 20 -6.91 6.43 26.29
N ALA A 21 -6.14 7.25 27.01
CA ALA A 21 -5.25 8.25 26.42
C ALA A 21 -4.12 7.59 25.62
N VAL A 22 -3.48 6.54 26.16
CA VAL A 22 -2.43 5.79 25.44
C VAL A 22 -3.01 5.06 24.23
N TYR A 23 -4.21 4.47 24.34
CA TYR A 23 -4.87 3.81 23.24
C TYR A 23 -5.30 4.78 22.13
N SER A 24 -5.87 5.93 22.48
CA SER A 24 -6.22 6.95 21.49
C SER A 24 -4.98 7.56 20.82
N LEU A 25 -3.91 7.79 21.59
CA LEU A 25 -2.64 8.27 21.06
C LEU A 25 -1.98 7.25 20.13
N SER A 26 -2.05 5.96 20.44
CA SER A 26 -1.49 4.92 19.58
C SER A 26 -2.25 4.82 18.25
N GLN A 27 -3.59 4.94 18.24
CA GLN A 27 -4.38 4.99 17.01
C GLN A 27 -4.05 6.23 16.16
N LEU A 28 -3.83 7.38 16.81
CA LEU A 28 -3.54 8.64 16.12
C LEU A 28 -2.12 8.69 15.54
N LEU A 29 -1.15 8.05 16.20
CA LEU A 29 0.25 7.99 15.75
C LEU A 29 0.55 6.79 14.85
N ALA A 30 -0.23 5.71 14.91
CA ALA A 30 0.04 4.50 14.12
C ALA A 30 0.09 4.79 12.63
N HIS A 31 -0.90 5.50 12.10
CA HIS A 31 -0.98 5.79 10.66
C HIS A 31 0.18 6.68 10.17
N PRO A 32 0.47 7.86 10.77
CA PRO A 32 1.65 8.65 10.41
C PRO A 32 2.97 7.89 10.54
N LEU A 33 3.12 7.06 11.58
CA LEU A 33 4.33 6.27 11.79
C LEU A 33 4.53 5.23 10.68
N LEU A 34 3.46 4.59 10.23
CA LEU A 34 3.50 3.68 9.08
C LEU A 34 3.88 4.41 7.80
N LEU A 35 3.37 5.62 7.57
CA LEU A 35 3.74 6.44 6.41
C LEU A 35 5.22 6.82 6.43
N VAL A 36 5.75 7.21 7.60
CA VAL A 36 7.18 7.52 7.77
C VAL A 36 8.01 6.25 7.54
N LEU A 37 7.60 5.10 8.07
CA LEU A 37 8.29 3.83 7.84
C LEU A 37 8.31 3.48 6.35
N ALA A 38 7.17 3.58 5.67
CA ALA A 38 7.07 3.37 4.23
C ALA A 38 7.99 4.34 3.46
N ALA A 39 8.04 5.61 3.85
CA ALA A 39 8.91 6.60 3.25
C ALA A 39 10.40 6.28 3.44
N ILE A 40 10.81 5.79 4.63
CA ILE A 40 12.19 5.33 4.90
C ILE A 40 12.54 4.13 4.00
N VAL A 41 11.62 3.18 3.86
CA VAL A 41 11.78 2.00 3.03
C VAL A 41 11.95 2.39 1.55
N ILE A 42 11.12 3.30 1.05
CA ILE A 42 11.24 3.82 -0.32
C ILE A 42 12.52 4.64 -0.50
N ALA A 43 12.87 5.48 0.48
CA ALA A 43 14.12 6.25 0.48
C ALA A 43 15.35 5.37 0.38
N SER A 44 15.41 4.28 1.15
CA SER A 44 16.53 3.34 1.08
C SER A 44 16.58 2.55 -0.23
N ALA A 45 15.42 2.30 -0.85
CA ALA A 45 15.35 1.67 -2.17
C ALA A 45 15.89 2.58 -3.29
N ILE A 46 15.54 3.87 -3.25
CA ILE A 46 15.87 4.87 -4.28
C ILE A 46 17.25 5.49 -4.09
N ALA A 47 17.79 5.53 -2.86
CA ALA A 47 19.10 6.11 -2.54
C ALA A 47 20.25 5.77 -3.54
N PRO A 48 20.47 4.52 -3.97
CA PRO A 48 21.53 4.22 -4.95
C PRO A 48 21.26 4.80 -6.34
N ILE A 49 19.99 4.86 -6.75
CA ILE A 49 19.56 5.46 -8.03
C ILE A 49 19.78 6.97 -7.98
N ALA A 50 19.36 7.62 -6.88
CA ALA A 50 19.61 9.03 -6.66
C ALA A 50 21.11 9.34 -6.71
N GLY A 51 21.95 8.59 -5.98
CA GLY A 51 23.41 8.76 -5.99
C GLY A 51 24.07 8.60 -7.38
N PHE A 52 23.48 7.82 -8.29
CA PHE A 52 23.94 7.74 -9.68
C PHE A 52 23.65 9.05 -10.43
N VAL A 53 22.48 9.65 -10.22
CA VAL A 53 22.06 10.92 -10.83
C VAL A 53 22.81 12.12 -10.21
N GLU A 54 23.16 12.06 -8.93
CA GLU A 54 23.98 13.08 -8.24
C GLU A 54 25.34 13.32 -8.89
N ARG A 55 25.85 12.38 -9.70
CA ARG A 55 27.09 12.57 -10.48
C ARG A 55 26.95 13.62 -11.59
N TRP A 56 25.73 13.94 -12.01
CA TRP A 56 25.45 14.82 -13.15
C TRP A 56 24.75 16.13 -12.76
N VAL A 57 24.11 16.17 -11.59
CA VAL A 57 23.34 17.33 -11.08
C VAL A 57 23.48 17.46 -9.56
N PRO A 58 23.27 18.68 -8.99
CA PRO A 58 23.31 18.89 -7.55
C PRO A 58 22.37 17.94 -6.80
N ARG A 59 22.81 17.46 -5.63
CA ARG A 59 22.12 16.43 -4.82
C ARG A 59 20.62 16.62 -4.67
N VAL A 60 20.19 17.84 -4.33
CA VAL A 60 18.77 18.17 -4.15
C VAL A 60 17.99 18.01 -5.45
N VAL A 61 18.56 18.45 -6.58
CA VAL A 61 17.92 18.38 -7.90
C VAL A 61 17.84 16.93 -8.37
N GLY A 62 18.92 16.15 -8.21
CA GLY A 62 18.96 14.75 -8.59
C GLY A 62 17.89 13.92 -7.86
N VAL A 63 17.79 14.09 -6.54
CA VAL A 63 16.75 13.43 -5.73
C VAL A 63 15.35 13.86 -6.19
N LEU A 64 15.11 15.16 -6.35
CA LEU A 64 13.80 15.68 -6.74
C LEU A 64 13.34 15.12 -8.10
N VAL A 65 14.26 15.05 -9.08
CA VAL A 65 13.98 14.52 -10.42
C VAL A 65 13.64 13.03 -10.37
N VAL A 66 14.41 12.23 -9.62
CA VAL A 66 14.14 10.78 -9.51
C VAL A 66 12.78 10.53 -8.86
N TYR A 67 12.47 11.23 -7.78
CA TYR A 67 11.17 11.09 -7.10
C TYR A 67 10.01 11.61 -7.93
N LEU A 68 10.19 12.71 -8.66
CA LEU A 68 9.19 13.21 -9.59
C LEU A 68 8.93 12.20 -10.71
N ALA A 69 9.98 11.58 -11.25
CA ALA A 69 9.85 10.53 -12.27
C ALA A 69 9.06 9.33 -11.73
N VAL A 70 9.38 8.85 -10.51
CA VAL A 70 8.63 7.77 -9.87
C VAL A 70 7.16 8.16 -9.65
N ALA A 71 6.90 9.36 -9.15
CA ALA A 71 5.53 9.86 -8.95
C ALA A 71 4.74 9.90 -10.26
N LEU A 72 5.36 10.38 -11.34
CA LEU A 72 4.74 10.44 -12.66
C LEU A 72 4.47 9.04 -13.24
N VAL A 73 5.39 8.09 -13.06
CA VAL A 73 5.18 6.70 -13.48
C VAL A 73 4.00 6.08 -12.73
N LEU A 74 3.94 6.22 -11.40
CA LEU A 74 2.83 5.71 -10.60
C LEU A 74 1.49 6.37 -10.97
N ALA A 75 1.49 7.69 -11.14
CA ALA A 75 0.30 8.44 -11.57
C ALA A 75 -0.16 8.01 -12.97
N GLY A 76 0.77 7.80 -13.90
CA GLY A 76 0.48 7.32 -15.25
C GLY A 76 -0.10 5.91 -15.27
N ILE A 77 0.46 5.00 -14.46
CA ILE A 77 -0.08 3.64 -14.26
C ILE A 77 -1.51 3.72 -13.72
N GLY A 78 -1.74 4.51 -12.67
CA GLY A 78 -3.08 4.69 -12.10
C GLY A 78 -4.06 5.28 -13.13
N TRP A 79 -3.63 6.28 -13.90
CA TRP A 79 -4.44 6.92 -14.93
C TRP A 79 -4.83 5.97 -16.07
N LEU A 80 -4.00 4.98 -16.40
CA LEU A 80 -4.30 3.98 -17.42
C LEU A 80 -5.15 2.82 -16.86
N ILE A 81 -4.79 2.31 -15.67
CA ILE A 81 -5.38 1.09 -15.10
C ILE A 81 -6.75 1.37 -14.47
N ILE A 82 -6.90 2.44 -13.69
CA ILE A 82 -8.15 2.73 -12.96
C ILE A 82 -9.36 2.83 -13.91
N PRO A 83 -9.34 3.64 -15.00
CA PRO A 83 -10.50 3.70 -15.89
C PRO A 83 -10.77 2.37 -16.59
N ALA A 84 -9.74 1.63 -17.00
CA ALA A 84 -9.89 0.31 -17.61
C ALA A 84 -10.56 -0.69 -16.64
N LEU A 85 -10.18 -0.67 -15.36
CA LEU A 85 -10.81 -1.49 -14.32
C LEU A 85 -12.28 -1.10 -14.09
N VAL A 86 -12.60 0.20 -14.10
CA VAL A 86 -13.98 0.68 -13.95
C VAL A 86 -14.83 0.25 -15.13
N GLU A 87 -14.34 0.41 -16.36
CA GLU A 87 -15.04 -0.04 -17.58
C GLU A 87 -15.27 -1.55 -17.56
N GLN A 88 -14.25 -2.33 -17.17
CA GLN A 88 -14.36 -3.79 -17.05
C GLN A 88 -15.36 -4.19 -15.96
N ALA A 89 -15.35 -3.52 -14.80
CA ALA A 89 -16.33 -3.74 -13.74
C ALA A 89 -17.76 -3.43 -14.22
N GLN A 90 -17.97 -2.33 -14.96
CA GLN A 90 -19.27 -1.99 -15.53
C GLN A 90 -19.76 -3.05 -16.54
N GLN A 91 -18.88 -3.50 -17.44
CA GLN A 91 -19.21 -4.58 -18.39
C GLN A 91 -19.59 -5.88 -17.67
N LEU A 92 -18.91 -6.22 -16.58
CA LEU A 92 -19.26 -7.39 -15.77
C LEU A 92 -20.65 -7.26 -15.13
N VAL A 93 -21.04 -6.08 -14.65
CA VAL A 93 -22.41 -5.83 -14.13
C VAL A 93 -23.44 -5.99 -15.24
N ASP A 94 -23.17 -5.43 -16.42
CA ASP A 94 -24.09 -5.47 -17.55
C ASP A 94 -24.26 -6.91 -18.08
N GLN A 95 -23.18 -7.71 -18.07
CA GLN A 95 -23.19 -9.11 -18.53
C GLN A 95 -23.59 -10.11 -17.43
N ALA A 96 -23.58 -9.73 -16.15
CA ALA A 96 -23.90 -10.62 -15.03
C ALA A 96 -25.22 -11.40 -15.20
N PRO A 97 -26.34 -10.79 -15.67
CA PRO A 97 -27.57 -11.55 -15.90
C PRO A 97 -27.39 -12.62 -16.97
N SER A 98 -26.65 -12.32 -18.04
CA SER A 98 -26.41 -13.27 -19.13
C SER A 98 -25.49 -14.42 -18.73
N LEU A 99 -24.50 -14.14 -17.87
CA LEU A 99 -23.58 -15.14 -17.31
C LEU A 99 -24.30 -16.06 -16.31
N ALA A 100 -25.14 -15.49 -15.43
CA ALA A 100 -25.97 -16.26 -14.51
C ALA A 100 -26.92 -17.20 -15.28
N ASN A 101 -27.59 -16.70 -16.31
CA ASN A 101 -28.47 -17.50 -17.16
C ASN A 101 -27.75 -18.59 -17.96
N GLN A 102 -26.46 -18.40 -18.28
CA GLN A 102 -25.62 -19.42 -18.93
C GLN A 102 -25.17 -20.49 -17.93
N ALA A 103 -24.80 -20.08 -16.72
CA ALA A 103 -24.43 -21.00 -15.65
C ALA A 103 -25.62 -21.88 -15.23
N GLU A 104 -26.81 -21.30 -15.07
CA GLU A 104 -28.04 -22.06 -14.78
C GLU A 104 -28.34 -23.08 -15.87
N ARG A 105 -28.28 -22.67 -17.14
CA ARG A 105 -28.46 -23.59 -18.28
C ARG A 105 -27.43 -24.71 -18.32
N TRP A 106 -26.16 -24.42 -18.01
CA TRP A 106 -25.11 -25.43 -17.97
C TRP A 106 -25.35 -26.45 -16.86
N VAL A 107 -25.81 -26.02 -15.68
CA VAL A 107 -26.13 -26.90 -14.55
C VAL A 107 -27.39 -27.72 -14.80
N GLU A 108 -28.41 -27.13 -15.43
CA GLU A 108 -29.64 -27.83 -15.83
C GLU A 108 -29.35 -28.93 -16.88
N ASP A 109 -28.44 -28.67 -17.81
CA ASP A 109 -27.98 -29.64 -18.82
C ASP A 109 -27.16 -30.81 -18.21
N GLN A 110 -26.60 -30.62 -17.01
CA GLN A 110 -25.96 -31.69 -16.22
C GLN A 110 -26.96 -32.49 -15.37
N GLY A 111 -28.26 -32.19 -15.45
CA GLY A 111 -29.33 -32.93 -14.78
C GLY A 111 -29.40 -32.73 -13.26
N VAL A 112 -28.75 -31.69 -12.73
CA VAL A 112 -28.82 -31.34 -11.30
C VAL A 112 -29.99 -30.35 -11.11
N PRO A 113 -31.07 -30.72 -10.40
CA PRO A 113 -32.14 -29.79 -10.08
C PRO A 113 -31.58 -28.72 -9.16
N ILE A 114 -31.55 -27.47 -9.61
CA ILE A 114 -31.16 -26.36 -8.76
C ILE A 114 -32.33 -26.05 -7.83
N GLU A 115 -32.36 -26.67 -6.65
CA GLU A 115 -33.24 -26.26 -5.56
C GLU A 115 -32.67 -24.97 -4.92
N GLY A 116 -32.93 -23.81 -5.56
CA GLY A 116 -32.64 -22.50 -4.98
C GLY A 116 -32.22 -21.42 -6.00
N ASN A 117 -32.39 -20.15 -5.63
CA ASN A 117 -31.99 -18.97 -6.41
C ASN A 117 -30.44 -18.76 -6.43
N ILE A 118 -29.69 -19.79 -6.82
CA ILE A 118 -28.23 -19.72 -6.93
C ILE A 118 -27.81 -18.66 -7.95
N GLY A 119 -28.56 -18.51 -9.05
CA GLY A 119 -28.32 -17.44 -10.03
C GLY A 119 -28.46 -16.04 -9.44
N ASP A 120 -29.42 -15.79 -8.54
CA ASP A 120 -29.54 -14.50 -7.88
C ASP A 120 -28.39 -14.24 -6.89
N GLN A 121 -27.89 -15.28 -6.19
CA GLN A 121 -26.74 -15.15 -5.28
C GLN A 121 -25.45 -14.84 -6.06
N ILE A 122 -25.24 -15.53 -7.19
CA ILE A 122 -24.10 -15.26 -8.08
C ILE A 122 -24.22 -13.86 -8.66
N ARG A 123 -25.41 -13.48 -9.13
CA ARG A 123 -25.67 -12.15 -9.67
C ARG A 123 -25.45 -11.06 -8.62
N SER A 124 -25.92 -11.25 -7.39
CA SER A 124 -25.72 -10.27 -6.31
C SER A 124 -24.24 -10.14 -5.94
N ALA A 125 -23.51 -11.26 -5.83
CA ALA A 125 -22.08 -11.23 -5.53
C ALA A 125 -21.25 -10.55 -6.64
N LEU A 126 -21.56 -10.83 -7.90
CA LEU A 126 -20.91 -10.18 -9.05
C LEU A 126 -21.22 -8.68 -9.10
N THR A 127 -22.47 -8.31 -8.85
CA THR A 127 -22.91 -6.90 -8.86
C THR A 127 -22.28 -6.13 -7.70
N GLU A 128 -22.23 -6.71 -6.49
CA GLU A 128 -21.63 -6.10 -5.30
C GLU A 128 -20.12 -5.94 -5.46
N GLY A 129 -19.43 -6.96 -5.98
CA GLY A 129 -18.00 -6.89 -6.26
C GLY A 129 -17.66 -5.80 -7.27
N ALA A 130 -18.40 -5.73 -8.38
CA ALA A 130 -18.18 -4.70 -9.39
C ALA A 130 -18.56 -3.29 -8.92
N GLN A 131 -19.65 -3.14 -8.15
CA GLN A 131 -19.99 -1.87 -7.51
C GLN A 131 -18.90 -1.41 -6.55
N THR A 132 -18.28 -2.33 -5.81
CA THR A 132 -17.15 -2.03 -4.93
C THR A 132 -15.99 -1.45 -5.73
N ILE A 133 -15.63 -2.03 -6.88
CA ILE A 133 -14.57 -1.51 -7.76
C ILE A 133 -14.90 -0.10 -8.27
N ILE A 134 -16.16 0.12 -8.71
CA ILE A 134 -16.61 1.43 -9.20
C ILE A 134 -16.56 2.50 -8.10
N LEU A 135 -16.98 2.15 -6.89
CA LEU A 135 -16.97 3.05 -5.73
C LEU A 135 -15.56 3.29 -5.17
N LEU A 136 -14.64 2.35 -5.38
CA LEU A 136 -13.23 2.50 -5.02
C LEU A 136 -12.49 3.48 -5.93
N ALA A 137 -12.90 3.63 -7.19
CA ALA A 137 -12.21 4.50 -8.16
C ALA A 137 -12.12 5.99 -7.71
N PRO A 138 -13.19 6.63 -7.19
CA PRO A 138 -13.07 7.96 -6.59
C PRO A 138 -12.20 7.98 -5.32
N SER A 139 -12.25 6.93 -4.50
CA SER A 139 -11.42 6.81 -3.27
C SER A 139 -9.93 6.63 -3.58
N THR A 140 -9.58 6.26 -4.82
CA THR A 140 -8.19 6.18 -5.27
C THR A 140 -7.56 7.56 -5.40
N PHE A 141 -8.34 8.64 -5.50
CA PHE A 141 -7.80 10.01 -5.46
C PHE A 141 -7.18 10.34 -4.09
N SER A 142 -7.87 10.00 -2.99
CA SER A 142 -7.32 10.14 -1.64
C SER A 142 -6.08 9.26 -1.43
N ALA A 143 -6.11 8.01 -1.92
CA ALA A 143 -4.94 7.13 -1.87
C ALA A 143 -3.77 7.69 -2.70
N GLY A 144 -4.05 8.32 -3.84
CA GLY A 144 -3.04 8.98 -4.67
C GLY A 144 -2.36 10.15 -3.96
N LEU A 145 -3.12 10.95 -3.20
CA LEU A 145 -2.55 12.01 -2.35
C LEU A 145 -1.68 11.42 -1.23
N GLU A 146 -2.09 10.30 -0.63
CA GLU A 146 -1.32 9.61 0.39
C GLU A 146 0.01 9.06 -0.17
N ILE A 147 -0.03 8.43 -1.35
CA ILE A 147 1.16 8.00 -2.07
C ILE A 147 2.07 9.19 -2.38
N LEU A 148 1.50 10.31 -2.83
CA LEU A 148 2.25 11.54 -3.10
C LEU A 148 2.94 12.06 -1.82
N LEU A 149 2.25 12.04 -0.68
CA LEU A 149 2.82 12.42 0.61
C LEU A 149 3.97 11.49 1.01
N VAL A 150 3.81 10.18 0.85
CA VAL A 150 4.87 9.20 1.12
C VAL A 150 6.07 9.43 0.22
N VAL A 151 5.85 9.68 -1.07
CA VAL A 151 6.89 10.00 -2.05
C VAL A 151 7.62 11.30 -1.70
N ALA A 152 6.88 12.35 -1.33
CA ALA A 152 7.46 13.62 -0.90
C ALA A 152 8.26 13.48 0.41
N MET A 153 7.74 12.70 1.37
CA MET A 153 8.43 12.37 2.62
C MET A 153 9.71 11.59 2.35
N ALA A 154 9.67 10.60 1.46
CA ALA A 154 10.83 9.81 1.07
C ALA A 154 11.89 10.67 0.37
N ALA A 155 11.47 11.61 -0.47
CA ALA A 155 12.37 12.59 -1.09
C ALA A 155 13.05 13.46 -0.03
N TYR A 156 12.28 14.00 0.92
CA TYR A 156 12.82 14.79 2.04
C TYR A 156 13.82 13.98 2.87
N LEU A 157 13.48 12.73 3.22
CA LEU A 157 14.35 11.83 3.98
C LEU A 157 15.61 11.44 3.20
N THR A 158 15.55 11.35 1.88
CA THR A 158 16.72 11.06 1.04
C THR A 158 17.70 12.24 0.99
N VAL A 159 17.17 13.47 0.89
CA VAL A 159 17.98 14.69 0.95
C VAL A 159 18.58 14.88 2.35
N SER A 160 17.73 14.85 3.38
CA SER A 160 18.08 15.10 4.78
C SER A 160 18.69 13.91 5.52
N GLY A 161 18.79 12.75 4.87
CA GLY A 161 19.19 11.48 5.46
C GLY A 161 20.47 11.53 6.30
N PRO A 162 21.57 12.14 5.82
CA PRO A 162 22.80 12.27 6.61
C PRO A 162 22.62 13.06 7.90
N ALA A 163 21.93 14.20 7.84
CA ALA A 163 21.67 15.04 9.02
C ALA A 163 20.75 14.33 10.02
N MET A 164 19.74 13.61 9.52
CA MET A 164 18.82 12.84 10.36
C MET A 164 19.52 11.64 11.01
N LEU A 165 20.41 10.96 10.28
CA LEU A 165 21.23 9.90 10.84
C LEU A 165 22.14 10.43 11.95
N GLU A 166 22.80 11.57 11.73
CA GLU A 166 23.62 12.20 12.78
C GLU A 166 22.81 12.56 14.02
N PHE A 167 21.61 13.12 13.85
CA PHE A 167 20.70 13.39 14.96
C PHE A 167 20.33 12.11 15.73
N VAL A 168 19.97 11.02 15.04
CA VAL A 168 19.67 9.72 15.68
C VAL A 168 20.90 9.19 16.42
N LEU A 169 22.10 9.34 15.86
CA LEU A 169 23.34 8.91 16.51
C LEU A 169 23.65 9.70 17.79
N THR A 170 23.12 10.92 17.96
CA THR A 170 23.29 11.67 19.21
C THR A 170 22.56 11.04 20.41
N LEU A 171 21.53 10.22 20.16
CA LEU A 171 20.80 9.48 21.20
C LEU A 171 21.60 8.30 21.75
N PHE A 172 22.67 7.88 21.05
CA PHE A 172 23.52 6.79 21.47
C PHE A 172 24.77 7.29 22.21
N PRO A 173 25.26 6.55 23.22
CA PRO A 173 26.53 6.84 23.87
C PRO A 173 27.68 6.91 22.85
N PRO A 174 28.67 7.81 23.04
CA PRO A 174 29.79 7.99 22.11
C PRO A 174 30.47 6.69 21.69
N ASP A 175 30.71 5.79 22.65
CA ASP A 175 31.42 4.52 22.46
C ASP A 175 30.69 3.54 21.53
N ARG A 176 29.39 3.73 21.32
CA ARG A 176 28.55 2.85 20.46
C ARG A 176 28.10 3.53 19.17
N ARG A 177 28.49 4.78 18.91
CA ARG A 177 28.02 5.53 17.72
C ARG A 177 28.41 4.88 16.41
N ASP A 178 29.64 4.37 16.31
CA ASP A 178 30.11 3.70 15.09
C ASP A 178 29.37 2.38 14.85
N TYR A 179 29.17 1.60 15.91
CA TYR A 179 28.35 0.38 15.83
C TYR A 179 26.92 0.69 15.39
N ALA A 180 26.26 1.67 16.02
CA ALA A 180 24.91 2.10 15.65
C ALA A 180 24.83 2.61 14.21
N ARG A 181 25.82 3.37 13.75
CA ARG A 181 25.89 3.87 12.35
C ARG A 181 25.96 2.71 11.36
N ASN A 182 26.81 1.72 11.61
CA ASN A 182 26.96 0.57 10.73
C ASN A 182 25.68 -0.27 10.67
N THR A 183 25.08 -0.56 11.83
CA THR A 183 23.81 -1.31 11.90
C THR A 183 22.68 -0.56 11.19
N LEU A 184 22.53 0.75 11.41
CA LEU A 184 21.49 1.55 10.74
C LEU A 184 21.69 1.60 9.22
N SER A 185 22.94 1.68 8.76
CA SER A 185 23.28 1.61 7.33
C SER A 185 22.94 0.25 6.74
N GLU A 186 23.25 -0.84 7.44
CA GLU A 186 22.95 -2.21 6.99
C GLU A 186 21.45 -2.48 6.92
N VAL A 187 20.68 -2.01 7.91
CA VAL A 187 19.22 -2.07 7.91
C VAL A 187 18.65 -1.30 6.71
N SER A 188 19.13 -0.08 6.46
CA SER A 188 18.72 0.72 5.32
C SER A 188 19.01 0.00 3.99
N GLN A 189 20.22 -0.52 3.81
CA GLN A 189 20.59 -1.25 2.59
C GLN A 189 19.75 -2.51 2.39
N THR A 190 19.45 -3.25 3.46
CA THR A 190 18.62 -4.46 3.42
C THR A 190 17.18 -4.13 3.06
N MET A 191 16.59 -3.10 3.68
CA MET A 191 15.23 -2.62 3.34
C MET A 191 15.15 -2.19 1.88
N GLY A 192 16.11 -1.39 1.41
CA GLY A 192 16.15 -0.96 0.03
C GLY A 192 16.38 -2.12 -0.95
N GLY A 193 17.18 -3.11 -0.57
CA GLY A 193 17.40 -4.34 -1.32
C GLY A 193 16.12 -5.16 -1.47
N TYR A 194 15.36 -5.31 -0.39
CA TYR A 194 14.08 -6.01 -0.41
C TYR A 194 13.09 -5.35 -1.37
N VAL A 195 12.90 -4.03 -1.31
CA VAL A 195 11.97 -3.32 -2.21
C VAL A 195 12.35 -3.50 -3.68
N ARG A 196 13.64 -3.36 -4.02
CA ARG A 196 14.13 -3.60 -5.39
C ARG A 196 13.87 -5.04 -5.82
N GLY A 197 14.08 -6.00 -4.92
CA GLY A 197 13.74 -7.40 -5.13
C GLY A 197 12.25 -7.61 -5.42
N SER A 198 11.37 -7.04 -4.59
CA SER A 198 9.92 -7.14 -4.77
C SER A 198 9.42 -6.53 -6.08
N ILE A 199 10.02 -5.42 -6.52
CA ILE A 199 9.68 -4.81 -7.82
C ILE A 199 10.09 -5.73 -8.97
N ILE A 200 11.30 -6.31 -8.91
CA ILE A 200 11.78 -7.25 -9.94
C ILE A 200 10.92 -8.51 -9.95
N ASP A 201 10.62 -9.06 -8.78
CA ASP A 201 9.77 -10.24 -8.61
C ASP A 201 8.36 -10.00 -9.18
N GLY A 202 7.74 -8.88 -8.80
CA GLY A 202 6.45 -8.47 -9.35
C GLY A 202 6.47 -8.28 -10.88
N ALA A 203 7.55 -7.74 -11.43
CA ALA A 203 7.70 -7.60 -12.88
C ALA A 203 7.83 -8.96 -13.59
N ILE A 204 8.57 -9.91 -13.00
CA ILE A 204 8.72 -11.27 -13.52
C ILE A 204 7.36 -11.99 -13.50
N ILE A 205 6.70 -12.00 -12.33
CA ILE A 205 5.40 -12.64 -12.16
C ILE A 205 4.37 -12.01 -13.08
N GLY A 206 4.27 -10.67 -13.10
CA GLY A 206 3.32 -9.96 -13.96
C GLY A 206 3.53 -10.25 -15.45
N THR A 207 4.79 -10.34 -15.91
CA THR A 207 5.09 -10.68 -17.31
C THR A 207 4.69 -12.13 -17.63
N ILE A 208 5.01 -13.08 -16.75
CA ILE A 208 4.65 -14.50 -16.93
C ILE A 208 3.12 -14.65 -16.95
N THR A 209 2.42 -14.02 -16.01
CA THR A 209 0.96 -14.05 -15.94
C THR A 209 0.33 -13.44 -17.18
N TRP A 210 0.81 -12.27 -17.63
CA TRP A 210 0.32 -11.63 -18.84
C TRP A 210 0.47 -12.51 -20.09
N ILE A 211 1.63 -13.15 -20.26
CA ILE A 211 1.86 -14.09 -21.36
C ILE A 211 0.94 -15.30 -21.24
N GLY A 212 0.79 -15.86 -20.04
CA GLY A 212 -0.08 -17.01 -19.78
C GLY A 212 -1.54 -16.73 -20.12
N LEU A 213 -2.06 -15.56 -19.72
CA LEU A 213 -3.43 -15.14 -20.00
C LEU A 213 -3.65 -14.89 -21.49
N MET A 214 -2.67 -14.28 -22.17
CA MET A 214 -2.73 -14.06 -23.62
C MET A 214 -2.79 -15.38 -24.40
N LEU A 215 -2.03 -16.41 -23.97
CA LEU A 215 -2.05 -17.74 -24.59
C LEU A 215 -3.38 -18.49 -24.36
N LEU A 216 -4.04 -18.25 -23.24
CA LEU A 216 -5.34 -18.87 -22.92
C LEU A 216 -6.53 -18.17 -23.61
N GLY A 217 -6.30 -17.06 -24.31
CA GLY A 217 -7.37 -16.33 -25.03
C GLY A 217 -8.43 -15.74 -24.10
N VAL A 218 -8.07 -15.43 -22.85
CA VAL A 218 -8.99 -14.82 -21.89
C VAL A 218 -9.04 -13.31 -22.16
N ASP A 219 -10.20 -12.81 -22.58
CA ASP A 219 -10.42 -11.39 -22.92
C ASP A 219 -10.37 -10.42 -21.71
N PHE A 220 -10.20 -10.94 -20.48
CA PHE A 220 -10.10 -10.14 -19.24
C PHE A 220 -8.76 -10.27 -18.49
N PRO A 221 -7.58 -9.99 -19.08
CA PRO A 221 -6.30 -10.26 -18.42
C PRO A 221 -5.96 -9.34 -17.23
N ILE A 222 -6.74 -8.27 -17.01
CA ILE A 222 -6.42 -7.21 -16.03
C ILE A 222 -7.27 -7.34 -14.74
N VAL A 223 -8.33 -8.14 -14.75
CA VAL A 223 -9.28 -8.27 -13.62
C VAL A 223 -8.94 -9.41 -12.65
N LEU A 224 -8.03 -10.34 -13.02
CA LEU A 224 -7.56 -11.44 -12.16
C LEU A 224 -6.08 -11.27 -11.80
#